data_AF-A0A2V9N8K7-F1
#
_entry.id   AF-A0A2V9N8K7-F1
#
_cell.length_a   1.000
_cell.length_b   1.000
_cell.length_c   1.000
_cell.angle_alpha   90.00
_cell.angle_beta   90.00
_cell.angle_gamma   90.00
#
_symmetry.space_group_name_H-M   'P 1'
#
loop_
_entity.id
_entity.type
_entity.pdbx_description
1 polymer ?
#
loop_
_entity_poly.entity_id
_entity_poly.type
_entity_poly.pdbx_seq_one_letter_code
_entity_poly.pdbx_strand_id
1 'polypeptide(L)'
;MSENRVEEIIRAAVTQALERQLASLRETVVQEVLREVGPALARNGESSTRGSSAALQKAISAIQAGTTQKEILRALLDNTVLYSGRAALFVVKNGAATGWQGIAFGNNDAIKDFPLDIGSGLASRVMRSRASEKGTPSDVDQHFTSKFGVPSEGDVVLLPLLLKDKLSALVYADSGTEGGTLDVAALDVLVRATSAWLEVISQRKQAQKDGLPEPEMHAAPSVNDPFAAHAPIHGKAHAETVPEVAMSAAAAWGGPTSIPSGEDGEIHRKAQRFARLLIDEIKLYNHAKVADGRKHRDLYDRLREDIEKSRATYQKRYGNSAAGAADYFSQELIRSLAEDDVSLLGSNFRR
;
A
#
# COMPACT_ATOMS: atom_id res chain seq x y z
N MET A 1 18.94 -38.65 45.90
CA MET A 1 19.05 -37.59 44.87
C MET A 1 17.97 -36.56 45.17
N SER A 2 18.26 -35.27 45.07
CA SER A 2 17.26 -34.22 45.33
C SER A 2 16.17 -34.25 44.25
N GLU A 3 14.91 -33.99 44.63
CA GLU A 3 13.76 -33.96 43.70
C GLU A 3 14.01 -33.06 42.50
N ASN A 4 14.64 -31.89 42.70
CA ASN A 4 15.01 -30.97 41.63
C ASN A 4 15.92 -31.60 40.56
N ARG A 5 16.83 -32.49 40.95
CA ARG A 5 17.75 -33.14 40.00
C ARG A 5 17.05 -34.22 39.18
N VAL A 6 16.02 -34.85 39.75
CA VAL A 6 15.19 -35.81 39.02
C VAL A 6 14.29 -35.08 38.01
N GLU A 7 13.73 -33.93 38.39
CA GLU A 7 12.90 -33.11 37.51
C GLU A 7 13.69 -32.56 36.30
N GLU A 8 14.92 -32.10 36.49
CA GLU A 8 15.79 -31.64 35.39
C GLU A 8 16.13 -32.75 34.40
N ILE A 9 16.40 -33.96 34.88
CA ILE A 9 16.69 -35.12 34.04
C ILE A 9 15.44 -35.51 33.21
N ILE A 10 14.26 -35.51 33.84
CA ILE A 10 13.00 -35.80 33.14
C ILE A 10 12.72 -34.73 32.08
N ARG A 11 12.89 -33.45 32.42
CA ARG A 11 12.69 -32.33 31.48
C ARG A 11 13.62 -32.42 30.28
N ALA A 12 14.91 -32.71 30.50
CA ALA A 12 15.87 -32.87 29.42
C ALA A 12 15.55 -34.09 28.52
N ALA A 13 15.14 -35.21 29.11
CA ALA A 13 14.76 -36.41 28.37
C ALA A 13 13.50 -36.19 27.52
N VAL A 14 12.50 -35.47 28.05
CA VAL A 14 11.28 -35.11 27.33
C VAL A 14 11.59 -34.17 26.16
N THR A 15 12.42 -33.15 26.36
CA THR A 15 12.85 -32.25 25.28
C THR A 15 13.57 -33.02 24.16
N GLN A 16 14.53 -33.89 24.50
CA GLN A 16 15.22 -34.69 23.49
C GLN A 16 14.29 -35.66 22.76
N ALA A 17 13.30 -36.24 23.44
CA ALA A 17 12.31 -37.11 22.81
C ALA A 17 11.43 -36.33 21.83
N LEU A 18 10.97 -35.13 22.22
CA LEU A 18 10.20 -34.22 21.37
C LEU A 18 10.99 -33.76 20.14
N GLU A 19 12.26 -33.37 20.31
CA GLU A 19 13.12 -32.95 19.20
C GLU A 19 13.34 -34.08 18.19
N ARG A 20 13.57 -35.31 18.66
CA ARG A 20 13.71 -36.49 17.80
C ARG A 20 12.43 -36.80 17.03
N GLN A 21 11.27 -36.73 17.70
CA GLN A 21 9.98 -36.95 17.06
C GLN A 21 9.68 -35.86 16.03
N LEU A 22 9.98 -34.59 16.35
CA LEU A 22 9.76 -33.47 15.44
C LEU A 22 10.65 -33.56 14.18
N ALA A 23 11.92 -33.96 14.34
CA ALA A 23 12.83 -34.16 13.21
C ALA A 23 12.34 -35.29 12.29
N SER A 24 11.89 -36.41 12.86
CA SER A 24 11.33 -37.53 12.08
C SER A 24 10.03 -37.17 11.37
N LEU A 25 9.16 -36.39 12.03
CA LEU A 25 7.91 -35.93 11.44
C LEU A 25 8.17 -34.96 10.30
N ARG A 26 9.14 -34.04 10.46
CA ARG A 26 9.55 -33.09 9.40
C ARG A 26 10.03 -33.83 8.15
N GLU A 27 10.89 -34.83 8.29
CA GLU A 27 11.38 -35.61 7.15
C GLU A 27 10.24 -36.35 6.44
N THR A 28 9.33 -36.96 7.23
CA THR A 28 8.17 -37.67 6.69
C THR A 28 7.25 -36.73 5.89
N VAL A 29 6.98 -35.54 6.41
CA VAL A 29 6.18 -34.51 5.73
C VAL A 29 6.87 -34.03 4.46
N VAL A 30 8.19 -33.81 4.48
CA VAL A 30 8.95 -33.39 3.30
C VAL A 30 8.88 -34.46 2.20
N GLN A 31 9.05 -35.74 2.55
CA GLN A 31 8.96 -36.84 1.58
C GLN A 31 7.55 -36.97 0.98
N GLU A 32 6.51 -36.81 1.79
CA GLU A 32 5.13 -36.90 1.32
C GLU A 32 4.75 -35.70 0.43
N VAL A 33 5.17 -34.49 0.81
CA VAL A 33 5.01 -33.29 -0.02
C VAL A 33 5.78 -33.42 -1.34
N LEU A 34 7.01 -33.94 -1.34
CA LEU A 34 7.76 -34.18 -2.58
C LEU A 34 7.11 -35.26 -3.46
N ARG A 35 6.49 -36.28 -2.86
CA ARG A 35 5.74 -37.33 -3.59
C ARG A 35 4.48 -36.80 -4.25
N GLU A 36 3.79 -35.86 -3.59
CA GLU A 36 2.54 -35.28 -4.07
C GLU A 36 2.78 -34.11 -5.05
N VAL A 37 3.84 -33.32 -4.84
CA VAL A 37 4.20 -32.16 -5.67
C VAL A 37 5.16 -32.54 -6.81
N GLY A 38 5.96 -33.59 -6.68
CA GLY A 38 6.91 -34.06 -7.70
C GLY A 38 6.30 -34.31 -9.09
N PRO A 39 5.14 -34.98 -9.22
CA PRO A 39 4.45 -35.15 -10.50
C PRO A 39 3.89 -33.84 -11.07
N ALA A 40 3.50 -32.88 -10.22
CA ALA A 40 3.05 -31.56 -10.65
C ALA A 40 4.22 -30.70 -11.18
N LEU A 41 5.41 -30.85 -10.60
CA LEU A 41 6.64 -30.21 -11.07
C LEU A 41 7.14 -30.81 -12.39
N ALA A 42 7.01 -32.14 -12.58
CA ALA A 42 7.43 -32.82 -13.81
C ALA A 42 6.53 -32.51 -15.03
N ARG A 43 5.24 -32.20 -14.82
CA ARG A 43 4.31 -31.79 -15.90
C ARG A 43 4.47 -30.32 -16.32
N ASN A 44 5.30 -29.54 -15.63
CA ASN A 44 5.48 -28.11 -15.89
C ASN A 44 6.43 -27.77 -17.05
N GLY A 45 7.00 -28.76 -17.75
CA GLY A 45 7.81 -28.49 -18.95
C GLY A 45 7.05 -27.70 -20.04
N GLU A 46 5.75 -27.98 -20.22
CA GLU A 46 4.87 -27.29 -21.18
C GLU A 46 3.86 -26.33 -20.51
N SER A 47 3.72 -26.38 -19.18
CA SER A 47 2.85 -25.51 -18.36
C SER A 47 3.57 -24.25 -17.82
N SER A 48 4.90 -24.24 -17.86
CA SER A 48 5.79 -23.18 -17.35
C SER A 48 5.46 -21.78 -17.87
N THR A 49 5.07 -21.64 -19.13
CA THR A 49 4.73 -20.34 -19.74
C THR A 49 3.36 -19.80 -19.30
N ARG A 50 2.35 -20.66 -19.11
CA ARG A 50 1.04 -20.23 -18.59
C ARG A 50 1.10 -19.91 -17.10
N GLY A 51 1.86 -20.69 -16.32
CA GLY A 51 2.12 -20.42 -14.91
C GLY A 51 2.90 -19.11 -14.70
N SER A 52 3.92 -18.86 -15.54
CA SER A 52 4.70 -17.61 -15.52
C SER A 52 3.85 -16.38 -15.89
N SER A 53 3.03 -16.47 -16.94
CA SER A 53 2.15 -15.35 -17.32
C SER A 53 1.07 -15.02 -16.29
N ALA A 54 0.45 -16.04 -15.68
CA ALA A 54 -0.53 -15.85 -14.61
C ALA A 54 0.12 -15.26 -13.34
N ALA A 55 1.32 -15.71 -13.00
CA ALA A 55 2.09 -15.14 -11.89
C ALA A 55 2.46 -13.66 -12.16
N LEU A 56 2.84 -13.32 -13.40
CA LEU A 56 3.17 -11.96 -13.80
C LEU A 56 1.94 -11.05 -13.73
N GLN A 57 0.80 -11.52 -14.23
CA GLN A 57 -0.47 -10.79 -14.11
C GLN A 57 -0.84 -10.54 -12.63
N LYS A 58 -0.67 -11.54 -11.76
CA LYS A 58 -0.94 -11.41 -10.33
C LYS A 58 -0.01 -10.40 -9.67
N ALA A 59 1.28 -10.42 -10.02
CA ALA A 59 2.27 -9.46 -9.54
C ALA A 59 1.92 -8.01 -9.95
N ILE A 60 1.54 -7.81 -11.22
CA ILE A 60 1.08 -6.50 -11.73
C ILE A 60 -0.17 -6.05 -10.96
N SER A 61 -1.12 -6.95 -10.72
CA SER A 61 -2.34 -6.64 -9.97
C SER A 61 -2.03 -6.23 -8.52
N ALA A 62 -1.06 -6.87 -7.87
CA ALA A 62 -0.61 -6.52 -6.54
C ALA A 62 0.04 -5.12 -6.49
N ILE A 63 0.84 -4.78 -7.50
CA ILE A 63 1.43 -3.43 -7.66
C ILE A 63 0.33 -2.37 -7.84
N GLN A 64 -0.67 -2.69 -8.67
CA GLN A 64 -1.79 -1.79 -8.96
C GLN A 64 -2.76 -1.59 -7.79
N ALA A 65 -2.78 -2.51 -6.81
CA ALA A 65 -3.56 -2.34 -5.59
C ALA A 65 -2.99 -1.25 -4.65
N GLY A 66 -1.72 -0.88 -4.81
CA GLY A 66 -1.10 0.17 -4.01
C GLY A 66 -1.64 1.56 -4.36
N THR A 67 -1.92 2.37 -3.34
CA THR A 67 -2.50 3.73 -3.47
C THR A 67 -1.49 4.84 -3.14
N THR A 68 -0.41 4.46 -2.45
CA THR A 68 0.73 5.33 -2.15
C THR A 68 1.98 4.88 -2.89
N GLN A 69 2.87 5.83 -3.19
CA GLN A 69 4.16 5.51 -3.84
C GLN A 69 4.95 4.47 -3.04
N LYS A 70 4.92 4.56 -1.70
CA LYS A 70 5.60 3.60 -0.81
C LYS A 70 5.03 2.19 -0.96
N GLU A 71 3.70 2.03 -0.94
CA GLU A 71 3.05 0.73 -1.14
C GLU A 71 3.41 0.12 -2.50
N ILE A 72 3.34 0.92 -3.56
CA ILE A 72 3.59 0.48 -4.93
C ILE A 72 5.04 0.01 -5.11
N LEU A 73 6.02 0.79 -4.63
CA LEU A 73 7.43 0.42 -4.71
C LEU A 73 7.76 -0.81 -3.85
N ARG A 74 7.06 -0.99 -2.73
CA ARG A 74 7.23 -2.17 -1.88
C ARG A 74 6.64 -3.42 -2.54
N ALA A 75 5.44 -3.30 -3.11
CA ALA A 75 4.81 -4.35 -3.89
C ALA A 75 5.65 -4.75 -5.11
N LEU A 76 6.31 -3.79 -5.78
CA LEU A 76 7.26 -4.10 -6.85
C LEU A 76 8.38 -5.02 -6.34
N LEU A 77 9.11 -4.60 -5.29
CA LEU A 77 10.20 -5.40 -4.72
C LEU A 77 9.71 -6.77 -4.21
N ASP A 78 8.58 -6.83 -3.52
CA ASP A 78 8.03 -8.08 -3.00
C ASP A 78 7.71 -9.09 -4.11
N ASN A 79 7.46 -8.62 -5.34
CA ASN A 79 7.19 -9.48 -6.49
C ASN A 79 8.41 -9.71 -7.40
N THR A 80 9.52 -8.98 -7.24
CA THR A 80 10.72 -9.23 -8.05
C THR A 80 11.37 -10.57 -7.71
N VAL A 81 11.22 -11.07 -6.47
CA VAL A 81 11.78 -12.36 -6.03
C VAL A 81 11.19 -13.57 -6.75
N LEU A 82 10.09 -13.41 -7.47
CA LEU A 82 9.53 -14.46 -8.33
C LEU A 82 10.34 -14.63 -9.62
N TYR A 83 11.14 -13.61 -9.99
CA TYR A 83 11.84 -13.49 -11.26
C TYR A 83 13.34 -13.19 -11.08
N SER A 84 13.82 -13.07 -9.85
CA SER A 84 15.21 -12.81 -9.49
C SER A 84 15.53 -13.46 -8.14
N GLY A 85 16.80 -13.81 -7.92
CA GLY A 85 17.24 -14.30 -6.61
C GLY A 85 17.23 -13.21 -5.54
N ARG A 86 17.56 -11.97 -5.91
CA ARG A 86 17.44 -10.78 -5.05
C ARG A 86 17.34 -9.52 -5.88
N ALA A 87 16.81 -8.46 -5.28
CA ALA A 87 16.64 -7.16 -5.95
C ALA A 87 16.73 -5.98 -4.99
N ALA A 88 17.23 -4.85 -5.47
CA ALA A 88 17.35 -3.61 -4.71
C ALA A 88 16.83 -2.42 -5.50
N LEU A 89 16.11 -1.52 -4.83
CA LEU A 89 15.60 -0.29 -5.43
C LEU A 89 16.39 0.92 -4.93
N PHE A 90 16.84 1.74 -5.86
CA PHE A 90 17.55 2.99 -5.63
C PHE A 90 16.74 4.16 -6.16
N VAL A 91 16.45 5.14 -5.31
CA VAL A 91 15.75 6.36 -5.73
C VAL A 91 16.77 7.34 -6.27
N VAL A 92 16.47 7.93 -7.43
CA VAL A 92 17.32 8.93 -8.07
C VAL A 92 16.79 10.33 -7.78
N LYS A 93 17.58 11.13 -7.06
CA LYS A 93 17.26 12.52 -6.72
C LYS A 93 18.51 13.37 -6.85
N ASN A 94 18.38 14.52 -7.51
CA ASN A 94 19.48 15.48 -7.70
C ASN A 94 20.75 14.87 -8.30
N GLY A 95 20.61 13.90 -9.21
CA GLY A 95 21.75 13.23 -9.85
C GLY A 95 22.48 12.23 -8.94
N ALA A 96 21.92 11.88 -7.79
CA ALA A 96 22.42 10.81 -6.93
C ALA A 96 21.40 9.67 -6.85
N ALA A 97 21.88 8.43 -6.86
CA ALA A 97 21.06 7.24 -6.59
C ALA A 97 21.32 6.76 -5.16
N THR A 98 20.26 6.66 -4.37
CA THR A 98 20.33 6.24 -2.97
C THR A 98 19.40 5.07 -2.71
N GLY A 99 19.92 4.05 -2.04
CA GLY A 99 19.21 2.82 -1.77
C GLY A 99 17.99 3.09 -0.90
N TRP A 100 16.85 2.60 -1.36
CA TRP A 100 15.58 2.74 -0.66
C TRP A 100 15.28 1.49 0.15
N GLN A 101 15.34 0.33 -0.50
CA GLN A 101 15.07 -0.98 0.11
C GLN A 101 15.66 -2.10 -0.76
N GLY A 102 16.14 -3.16 -0.12
CA GLY A 102 16.45 -4.44 -0.78
C GLY A 102 15.49 -5.55 -0.38
N ILE A 103 15.49 -6.62 -1.16
CA ILE A 103 14.82 -7.87 -0.86
C ILE A 103 15.74 -9.07 -1.18
N ALA A 104 15.64 -10.12 -0.36
CA ALA A 104 16.43 -11.35 -0.45
C ALA A 104 17.97 -11.16 -0.39
N PHE A 105 18.44 -10.05 0.18
CA PHE A 105 19.82 -9.93 0.66
C PHE A 105 19.93 -10.52 2.06
N GLY A 106 21.15 -10.95 2.45
CA GLY A 106 21.41 -11.39 3.83
C GLY A 106 21.05 -10.34 4.89
N ASN A 107 21.12 -9.05 4.53
CA ASN A 107 20.55 -7.96 5.31
C ASN A 107 19.90 -6.93 4.36
N ASN A 108 18.58 -6.97 4.22
CA ASN A 108 17.81 -6.06 3.37
C ASN A 108 17.90 -4.59 3.81
N ASP A 109 17.99 -4.33 5.11
CA ASP A 109 18.03 -2.96 5.64
C ASP A 109 19.38 -2.28 5.37
N ALA A 110 20.44 -3.05 5.12
CA ALA A 110 21.76 -2.51 4.79
C ALA A 110 21.81 -1.81 3.41
N ILE A 111 20.78 -2.02 2.57
CA ILE A 111 20.59 -1.30 1.29
C ILE A 111 20.09 0.13 1.53
N LYS A 112 19.34 0.35 2.60
CA LYS A 112 18.77 1.67 2.89
C LYS A 112 19.89 2.70 3.05
N ASP A 113 19.70 3.85 2.42
CA ASP A 113 20.63 4.97 2.37
C ASP A 113 22.00 4.64 1.72
N PHE A 114 22.17 3.45 1.10
CA PHE A 114 23.40 3.09 0.39
C PHE A 114 23.54 3.88 -0.92
N PRO A 115 24.65 4.61 -1.14
CA PRO A 115 24.87 5.33 -2.39
C PRO A 115 25.27 4.35 -3.50
N LEU A 116 24.63 4.43 -4.66
CA LEU A 116 25.02 3.68 -5.86
C LEU A 116 25.70 4.63 -6.84
N ASP A 117 26.91 4.32 -7.29
CA ASP A 117 27.56 5.09 -8.35
C ASP A 117 26.79 4.96 -9.67
N ILE A 118 26.38 6.11 -10.22
CA ILE A 118 25.70 6.21 -11.53
C ILE A 118 26.56 6.90 -12.60
N GLY A 119 27.77 7.34 -12.24
CA GLY A 119 28.72 7.98 -13.16
C GLY A 119 29.47 6.98 -14.03
N SER A 120 29.55 5.72 -13.60
CA SER A 120 30.31 4.67 -14.27
C SER A 120 29.52 3.36 -14.45
N GLY A 121 30.14 2.37 -15.10
CA GLY A 121 29.63 1.00 -15.18
C GLY A 121 28.23 0.86 -15.78
N LEU A 122 27.52 -0.16 -15.33
CA LEU A 122 26.17 -0.52 -15.76
C LEU A 122 25.16 0.60 -15.54
N ALA A 123 25.23 1.27 -14.38
CA ALA A 123 24.33 2.37 -14.05
C ALA A 123 24.47 3.53 -15.02
N SER A 124 25.70 3.91 -15.40
CA SER A 124 25.90 4.97 -16.41
C SER A 124 25.29 4.61 -17.78
N ARG A 125 25.28 3.32 -18.16
CA ARG A 125 24.66 2.86 -19.41
C ARG A 125 23.15 3.07 -19.36
N VAL A 126 22.50 2.64 -18.28
CA VAL A 126 21.05 2.85 -18.05
C VAL A 126 20.72 4.35 -18.01
N MET A 127 21.55 5.17 -17.36
CA MET A 127 21.34 6.63 -17.32
C MET A 127 21.34 7.26 -18.72
N ARG A 128 22.14 6.73 -19.67
CA ARG A 128 22.21 7.19 -21.06
C ARG A 128 21.10 6.62 -21.93
N SER A 129 20.91 5.30 -21.90
CA SER A 129 19.97 4.59 -22.77
C SER A 129 18.51 4.75 -22.32
N ARG A 130 18.29 4.99 -21.03
CA ARG A 130 16.97 4.91 -20.37
C ARG A 130 16.26 3.57 -20.62
N ALA A 131 17.04 2.51 -20.84
CA ALA A 131 16.57 1.15 -21.07
C ALA A 131 17.20 0.19 -20.06
N SER A 132 16.62 -1.00 -19.91
CA SER A 132 17.21 -2.08 -19.10
C SER A 132 18.57 -2.49 -19.68
N GLU A 133 19.60 -2.53 -18.84
CA GLU A 133 20.93 -2.98 -19.25
C GLU A 133 21.33 -4.22 -18.46
N LYS A 134 21.88 -5.21 -19.17
CA LYS A 134 22.50 -6.39 -18.56
C LYS A 134 24.02 -6.17 -18.41
N GLY A 135 24.62 -6.88 -17.48
CA GLY A 135 26.07 -6.86 -17.30
C GLY A 135 26.52 -8.00 -16.40
N THR A 136 27.79 -7.92 -16.01
CA THR A 136 28.41 -8.83 -15.03
C THR A 136 28.62 -8.09 -13.70
N PRO A 137 29.04 -8.75 -12.61
CA PRO A 137 29.18 -8.09 -11.32
C PRO A 137 30.32 -7.06 -11.34
N SER A 138 31.29 -7.20 -12.25
CA SER A 138 32.35 -6.21 -12.47
C SER A 138 31.89 -4.94 -13.18
N ASP A 139 30.72 -4.96 -13.84
CA ASP A 139 30.10 -3.75 -14.39
C ASP A 139 29.37 -2.93 -13.32
N VAL A 140 29.09 -3.51 -12.15
CA VAL A 140 28.37 -2.85 -11.04
C VAL A 140 29.37 -2.10 -10.16
N ASP A 141 28.88 -1.10 -9.44
CA ASP A 141 29.65 -0.39 -8.41
C ASP A 141 30.39 -1.37 -7.49
N GLN A 142 31.72 -1.24 -7.44
CA GLN A 142 32.58 -2.12 -6.66
C GLN A 142 32.28 -2.05 -5.16
N HIS A 143 31.83 -0.90 -4.64
CA HIS A 143 31.42 -0.78 -3.24
C HIS A 143 30.16 -1.60 -2.98
N PHE A 144 29.23 -1.64 -3.94
CA PHE A 144 28.01 -2.42 -3.85
C PHE A 144 28.34 -3.92 -3.80
N THR A 145 29.10 -4.43 -4.75
CA THR A 145 29.46 -5.85 -4.79
C THR A 145 30.34 -6.28 -3.63
N SER A 146 31.22 -5.40 -3.13
CA SER A 146 32.03 -5.67 -1.94
C SER A 146 31.18 -5.76 -0.67
N LYS A 147 30.12 -4.94 -0.55
CA LYS A 147 29.24 -4.93 0.63
C LYS A 147 28.19 -6.04 0.61
N PHE A 148 27.61 -6.32 -0.56
CA PHE A 148 26.46 -7.22 -0.69
C PHE A 148 26.79 -8.57 -1.34
N GLY A 149 28.04 -8.77 -1.78
CA GLY A 149 28.48 -9.98 -2.45
C GLY A 149 28.10 -10.03 -3.93
N VAL A 150 28.76 -10.92 -4.66
CA VAL A 150 28.51 -11.17 -6.09
C VAL A 150 27.48 -12.30 -6.27
N PRO A 151 26.65 -12.26 -7.33
CA PRO A 151 25.74 -13.36 -7.64
C PRO A 151 26.49 -14.64 -8.01
N SER A 152 25.82 -15.76 -7.79
CA SER A 152 26.25 -17.11 -8.12
C SER A 152 26.44 -17.35 -9.61
N GLU A 153 25.55 -16.83 -10.46
CA GLU A 153 25.56 -17.08 -11.91
C GLU A 153 26.16 -15.92 -12.73
N GLY A 154 26.78 -14.93 -12.07
CA GLY A 154 27.50 -13.83 -12.72
C GLY A 154 26.62 -12.79 -13.44
N ASP A 155 25.40 -13.13 -13.86
CA ASP A 155 24.54 -12.18 -14.56
C ASP A 155 23.84 -11.20 -13.60
N VAL A 156 23.82 -9.94 -13.99
CA VAL A 156 23.08 -8.87 -13.31
C VAL A 156 22.28 -8.04 -14.32
N VAL A 157 21.20 -7.43 -13.85
CA VAL A 157 20.43 -6.45 -14.63
C VAL A 157 20.16 -5.21 -13.80
N LEU A 158 20.14 -4.06 -14.48
CA LEU A 158 19.69 -2.80 -13.91
C LEU A 158 18.57 -2.23 -14.79
N LEU A 159 17.40 -2.02 -14.19
CA LEU A 159 16.19 -1.56 -14.88
C LEU A 159 15.84 -0.13 -14.47
N PRO A 160 15.54 0.77 -15.42
CA PRO A 160 15.11 2.13 -15.11
C PRO A 160 13.62 2.18 -14.77
N LEU A 161 13.28 2.81 -13.65
CA LEU A 161 11.92 3.25 -13.35
C LEU A 161 11.78 4.70 -13.77
N LEU A 162 11.13 4.91 -14.92
CA LEU A 162 10.88 6.21 -15.51
C LEU A 162 9.54 6.78 -15.02
N LEU A 163 9.47 8.08 -14.73
CA LEU A 163 8.24 8.82 -14.50
C LEU A 163 8.26 10.07 -15.37
N LYS A 164 7.33 10.20 -16.32
CA LYS A 164 7.30 11.27 -17.34
C LYS A 164 8.67 11.43 -18.04
N ASP A 165 9.22 10.31 -18.52
CA ASP A 165 10.55 10.18 -19.15
C ASP A 165 11.76 10.51 -18.25
N LYS A 166 11.54 10.88 -16.99
CA LYS A 166 12.61 11.11 -16.01
C LYS A 166 12.92 9.83 -15.25
N LEU A 167 14.19 9.43 -15.28
CA LEU A 167 14.70 8.33 -14.48
C LEU A 167 14.60 8.68 -12.99
N SER A 168 13.62 8.07 -12.33
CA SER A 168 13.22 8.39 -10.96
C SER A 168 13.72 7.34 -9.97
N ALA A 169 13.94 6.11 -10.42
CA ALA A 169 14.61 5.07 -9.66
C ALA A 169 15.33 4.07 -10.59
N LEU A 170 16.22 3.27 -9.99
CA LEU A 170 16.87 2.12 -10.59
C LEU A 170 16.51 0.88 -9.80
N VAL A 171 16.24 -0.23 -10.48
CA VAL A 171 16.03 -1.54 -9.87
C VAL A 171 17.18 -2.45 -10.29
N TYR A 172 17.99 -2.85 -9.31
CA TYR A 172 19.01 -3.88 -9.46
C TYR A 172 18.39 -5.24 -9.22
N ALA A 173 18.76 -6.24 -10.03
CA ALA A 173 18.41 -7.64 -9.79
C ALA A 173 19.51 -8.60 -10.27
N ASP A 174 19.67 -9.72 -9.57
CA ASP A 174 20.60 -10.80 -9.93
C ASP A 174 20.07 -12.16 -9.45
N SER A 175 20.83 -13.24 -9.69
CA SER A 175 20.46 -14.61 -9.30
C SER A 175 20.68 -14.93 -7.81
N GLY A 176 21.11 -13.98 -6.98
CA GLY A 176 21.46 -14.20 -5.59
C GLY A 176 22.78 -14.96 -5.38
N THR A 177 23.23 -15.02 -4.13
CA THR A 177 24.50 -15.67 -3.75
C THR A 177 24.42 -17.19 -3.65
N GLU A 178 23.20 -17.74 -3.52
CA GLU A 178 22.95 -19.18 -3.31
C GLU A 178 22.42 -19.91 -4.55
N GLY A 179 22.32 -19.22 -5.68
CA GLY A 179 21.66 -19.73 -6.88
C GLY A 179 20.19 -19.32 -6.95
N GLY A 180 19.73 -18.93 -8.13
CA GLY A 180 18.38 -18.38 -8.32
C GLY A 180 18.10 -18.09 -9.79
N THR A 181 16.86 -17.74 -10.10
CA THR A 181 16.47 -17.37 -11.46
C THR A 181 16.79 -15.90 -11.74
N LEU A 182 16.90 -15.55 -13.02
CA LEU A 182 16.93 -14.16 -13.46
C LEU A 182 16.14 -14.02 -14.77
N ASP A 183 14.82 -13.80 -14.64
CA ASP A 183 13.93 -13.52 -15.77
C ASP A 183 13.85 -12.01 -16.02
N VAL A 184 14.78 -11.52 -16.84
CA VAL A 184 14.89 -10.09 -17.17
C VAL A 184 13.64 -9.57 -17.90
N ALA A 185 12.98 -10.39 -18.71
CA ALA A 185 11.80 -9.95 -19.46
C ALA A 185 10.62 -9.69 -18.53
N ALA A 186 10.38 -10.58 -17.57
CA ALA A 186 9.33 -10.40 -16.56
C ALA A 186 9.62 -9.18 -15.66
N LEU A 187 10.87 -9.00 -15.22
CA LEU A 187 11.29 -7.84 -14.42
C LEU A 187 11.07 -6.53 -15.18
N ASP A 188 11.41 -6.47 -16.47
CA ASP A 188 11.21 -5.28 -17.30
C ASP A 188 9.72 -4.91 -17.42
N VAL A 189 8.85 -5.91 -17.59
CA VAL A 189 7.40 -5.71 -17.58
C VAL A 189 6.91 -5.18 -16.23
N LEU A 190 7.38 -5.74 -15.11
CA LEU A 190 6.99 -5.27 -13.77
C LEU A 190 7.40 -3.81 -13.53
N VAL A 191 8.64 -3.46 -13.86
CA VAL A 191 9.15 -2.10 -13.66
C VAL A 191 8.39 -1.10 -14.53
N ARG A 192 8.12 -1.44 -15.80
CA ARG A 192 7.31 -0.60 -16.70
C ARG A 192 5.87 -0.43 -16.22
N ALA A 193 5.23 -1.52 -15.78
CA ALA A 193 3.87 -1.47 -15.22
C ALA A 193 3.82 -0.60 -13.95
N THR A 194 4.85 -0.69 -13.11
CA THR A 194 4.99 0.15 -11.90
C THR A 194 5.14 1.62 -12.26
N SER A 195 6.01 1.95 -13.22
CA SER A 195 6.17 3.30 -13.77
C SER A 195 4.85 3.89 -14.24
N ALA A 196 4.12 3.17 -15.09
CA ALA A 196 2.83 3.60 -15.60
C ALA A 196 1.80 3.82 -14.48
N TRP A 197 1.74 2.90 -13.49
CA TRP A 197 0.80 3.03 -12.39
C TRP A 197 1.11 4.21 -11.46
N LEU A 198 2.38 4.49 -11.19
CA LEU A 198 2.80 5.66 -10.44
C LEU A 198 2.42 6.97 -11.14
N GLU A 199 2.52 7.03 -12.47
CA GLU A 199 2.06 8.17 -13.25
C GLU A 199 0.55 8.35 -13.17
N VAL A 200 -0.22 7.26 -13.30
CA VAL A 200 -1.69 7.28 -13.17
C VAL A 200 -2.11 7.81 -11.80
N ILE A 201 -1.51 7.32 -10.72
CA ILE A 201 -1.82 7.79 -9.36
C ILE A 201 -1.40 9.25 -9.15
N SER A 202 -0.26 9.66 -9.72
CA SER A 202 0.19 11.04 -9.67
C SER A 202 -0.78 11.98 -10.39
N GLN A 203 -1.27 11.57 -11.57
CA GLN A 203 -2.25 12.33 -12.35
C GLN A 203 -3.61 12.42 -11.65
N ARG A 204 -4.13 11.32 -11.08
CA ARG A 204 -5.37 11.34 -10.29
C ARG A 204 -5.26 12.33 -9.13
N LYS A 205 -4.11 12.32 -8.44
CA LYS A 205 -3.82 13.27 -7.35
C LYS A 205 -3.76 14.72 -7.83
N GLN A 206 -3.23 14.97 -9.02
CA GLN A 206 -3.21 16.30 -9.66
C GLN A 206 -4.62 16.73 -10.09
N ALA A 207 -5.39 15.88 -10.77
CA ALA A 207 -6.75 16.18 -11.22
C ALA A 207 -7.70 16.49 -10.05
N GLN A 208 -7.57 15.80 -8.92
CA GLN A 208 -8.35 16.13 -7.72
C GLN A 208 -7.85 17.39 -7.00
N LYS A 209 -6.63 17.87 -7.31
CA LYS A 209 -6.12 19.17 -6.84
C LYS A 209 -6.63 20.31 -7.74
N ASP A 210 -6.70 20.08 -9.05
CA ASP A 210 -7.09 21.08 -10.06
C ASP A 210 -8.62 21.15 -10.28
N GLY A 211 -9.36 20.08 -9.95
CA GLY A 211 -10.83 20.01 -10.03
C GLY A 211 -11.59 20.67 -8.87
N LEU A 212 -10.89 21.40 -8.00
CA LEU A 212 -11.50 22.36 -7.08
C LEU A 212 -11.49 23.71 -7.79
N PRO A 213 -12.64 24.28 -8.20
CA PRO A 213 -12.66 25.66 -8.65
C PRO A 213 -12.16 26.52 -7.48
N GLU A 214 -11.02 27.18 -7.68
CA GLU A 214 -10.69 28.37 -6.90
C GLU A 214 -11.83 29.36 -7.14
N PRO A 215 -12.56 29.81 -6.11
CA PRO A 215 -13.42 30.96 -6.30
C PRO A 215 -12.49 32.14 -6.63
N GLU A 216 -12.54 32.60 -7.89
CA GLU A 216 -12.06 33.92 -8.29
C GLU A 216 -12.87 34.98 -7.52
N MET A 217 -12.55 35.17 -6.24
CA MET A 217 -13.01 36.33 -5.52
C MET A 217 -12.21 37.53 -6.03
N HIS A 218 -12.91 38.38 -6.77
CA HIS A 218 -12.45 39.71 -7.12
C HIS A 218 -11.84 40.40 -5.89
N ALA A 219 -10.63 40.94 -6.08
CA ALA A 219 -9.95 41.71 -5.07
C ALA A 219 -10.78 42.95 -4.66
N ALA A 220 -11.12 43.04 -3.39
CA ALA A 220 -11.50 44.25 -2.69
C ALA A 220 -10.66 44.35 -1.40
N PRO A 221 -10.34 45.57 -0.91
CA PRO A 221 -9.09 45.87 -0.24
C PRO A 221 -8.98 45.33 1.18
N SER A 222 -7.72 45.08 1.57
CA SER A 222 -7.26 44.57 2.85
C SER A 222 -7.71 45.42 4.04
N VAL A 223 -8.47 44.80 4.95
CA VAL A 223 -8.57 45.26 6.34
C VAL A 223 -7.64 44.39 7.17
N ASN A 224 -6.65 45.03 7.80
CA ASN A 224 -5.73 44.39 8.76
C ASN A 224 -6.53 43.78 9.91
N ASP A 225 -6.38 42.47 10.14
CA ASP A 225 -6.83 41.81 11.36
C ASP A 225 -5.60 41.30 12.15
N PRO A 226 -5.37 41.71 13.42
CA PRO A 226 -4.12 41.47 14.15
C PRO A 226 -3.99 40.05 14.75
N PHE A 227 -4.90 39.12 14.47
CA PHE A 227 -4.90 37.78 15.07
C PHE A 227 -4.42 36.67 14.13
N ALA A 228 -3.30 36.92 13.44
CA ALA A 228 -2.48 35.87 12.86
C ALA A 228 -1.82 35.04 13.98
N ALA A 229 -2.50 33.99 14.45
CA ALA A 229 -1.86 32.97 15.26
C ALA A 229 -2.53 31.60 15.06
N HIS A 230 -1.72 30.65 14.57
CA HIS A 230 -1.94 29.20 14.54
C HIS A 230 -2.71 28.63 13.34
N ALA A 231 -1.95 28.33 12.29
CA ALA A 231 -2.30 27.32 11.31
C ALA A 231 -2.09 25.90 11.89
N PRO A 232 -3.03 24.97 11.70
CA PRO A 232 -2.73 23.55 11.76
C PRO A 232 -2.62 22.94 10.36
N ILE A 233 -1.66 22.03 10.28
CA ILE A 233 -1.26 21.16 9.18
C ILE A 233 -2.26 19.98 9.07
N HIS A 234 -2.23 19.28 7.93
CA HIS A 234 -2.96 18.05 7.54
C HIS A 234 -4.27 18.31 6.78
N GLY A 235 -4.56 17.68 5.65
CA GLY A 235 -3.94 16.53 4.97
C GLY A 235 -5.06 15.95 4.11
N LYS A 236 -4.94 16.08 2.78
CA LYS A 236 -6.02 15.76 1.83
C LYS A 236 -6.24 14.24 1.75
N ALA A 237 -7.42 13.77 2.15
CA ALA A 237 -7.96 12.48 1.73
C ALA A 237 -8.84 12.67 0.48
N HIS A 238 -8.51 11.90 -0.54
CA HIS A 238 -9.15 11.84 -1.84
C HIS A 238 -10.37 10.93 -1.82
N ALA A 239 -11.50 11.46 -2.28
CA ALA A 239 -12.60 10.66 -2.77
C ALA A 239 -12.32 10.34 -4.24
N GLU A 240 -11.99 9.07 -4.54
CA GLU A 240 -11.94 8.58 -5.91
C GLU A 240 -13.31 8.02 -6.33
N THR A 241 -13.73 8.48 -7.50
CA THR A 241 -14.97 8.15 -8.19
C THR A 241 -14.76 6.89 -9.05
N VAL A 242 -15.67 5.92 -8.91
CA VAL A 242 -15.75 4.71 -9.75
C VAL A 242 -16.34 5.09 -11.13
N PRO A 243 -15.83 4.54 -12.25
CA PRO A 243 -16.40 4.75 -13.58
C PRO A 243 -17.73 4.00 -13.76
N GLU A 244 -18.58 4.63 -14.55
CA GLU A 244 -19.95 4.28 -14.91
C GLU A 244 -19.98 3.16 -15.96
N VAL A 245 -19.85 1.88 -15.57
CA VAL A 245 -20.37 0.76 -16.38
C VAL A 245 -20.77 -0.41 -15.48
N ALA A 246 -21.93 -0.30 -14.83
CA ALA A 246 -22.75 -1.43 -14.38
C ALA A 246 -24.13 -0.92 -13.96
N MET A 247 -24.96 -0.52 -14.93
CA MET A 247 -26.41 -0.57 -14.71
C MET A 247 -26.81 -2.04 -14.61
N SER A 248 -27.18 -2.50 -13.42
CA SER A 248 -28.42 -3.23 -13.16
C SER A 248 -28.43 -3.72 -11.72
N ALA A 249 -29.60 -3.66 -11.09
CA ALA A 249 -29.93 -4.18 -9.75
C ALA A 249 -29.50 -3.33 -8.54
N ALA A 250 -30.20 -2.22 -8.30
CA ALA A 250 -30.67 -1.84 -6.95
C ALA A 250 -31.73 -0.73 -7.04
N ALA A 251 -32.83 -1.01 -7.74
CA ALA A 251 -34.09 -0.30 -7.52
C ALA A 251 -34.89 -1.10 -6.49
N ALA A 252 -34.77 -0.75 -5.20
CA ALA A 252 -35.70 -1.16 -4.15
C ALA A 252 -35.62 -0.22 -2.93
N TRP A 253 -36.69 0.57 -2.79
CA TRP A 253 -37.34 1.30 -1.67
C TRP A 253 -36.70 1.32 -0.26
N GLY A 254 -36.86 2.33 0.60
CA GLY A 254 -37.69 3.54 0.57
C GLY A 254 -37.60 4.36 1.88
N GLY A 255 -37.95 5.66 1.82
CA GLY A 255 -38.09 6.61 2.94
C GLY A 255 -38.02 8.08 2.44
N PRO A 256 -38.91 9.01 2.83
CA PRO A 256 -39.33 10.12 1.99
C PRO A 256 -38.42 11.35 2.13
N THR A 257 -37.52 11.52 1.18
CA THR A 257 -37.18 12.84 0.65
C THR A 257 -36.96 12.63 -0.83
N SER A 258 -37.89 13.15 -1.64
CA SER A 258 -37.78 13.18 -3.09
C SER A 258 -36.44 13.82 -3.44
N ILE A 259 -35.44 13.01 -3.82
CA ILE A 259 -34.17 13.51 -4.31
C ILE A 259 -34.51 14.33 -5.56
N PRO A 260 -34.31 15.66 -5.55
CA PRO A 260 -34.65 16.47 -6.72
C PRO A 260 -33.79 15.97 -7.88
N SER A 261 -34.44 15.63 -8.99
CA SER A 261 -33.75 15.16 -10.19
C SER A 261 -33.07 16.38 -10.84
N GLY A 262 -31.74 16.43 -10.78
CA GLY A 262 -30.92 17.56 -11.24
C GLY A 262 -29.60 17.68 -10.47
N GLU A 263 -28.92 18.82 -10.59
CA GLU A 263 -27.66 19.15 -9.88
C GLU A 263 -27.76 18.93 -8.35
N ASP A 264 -28.93 19.21 -7.77
CA ASP A 264 -29.22 18.97 -6.35
C ASP A 264 -29.05 17.49 -5.97
N GLY A 265 -29.51 16.57 -6.82
CA GLY A 265 -29.36 15.13 -6.60
C GLY A 265 -27.90 14.65 -6.62
N GLU A 266 -27.02 15.34 -7.35
CA GLU A 266 -25.57 15.09 -7.26
C GLU A 266 -24.98 15.64 -5.97
N ILE A 267 -25.43 16.81 -5.51
CA ILE A 267 -24.99 17.39 -4.23
C ILE A 267 -25.36 16.45 -3.08
N HIS A 268 -26.58 15.88 -3.07
CA HIS A 268 -26.98 14.86 -2.10
C HIS A 268 -26.07 13.62 -2.12
N ARG A 269 -25.75 13.09 -3.31
CA ARG A 269 -24.83 11.94 -3.46
C ARG A 269 -23.41 12.26 -2.99
N LYS A 270 -22.89 13.45 -3.31
CA LYS A 270 -21.56 13.91 -2.87
C LYS A 270 -21.50 14.12 -1.35
N ALA A 271 -22.55 14.69 -0.78
CA ALA A 271 -22.69 14.89 0.66
C ALA A 271 -22.73 13.55 1.42
N GLN A 272 -23.51 12.57 0.94
CA GLN A 272 -23.53 11.22 1.52
C GLN A 272 -22.16 10.53 1.50
N ARG A 273 -21.45 10.59 0.36
CA ARG A 273 -20.10 10.02 0.25
C ARG A 273 -19.12 10.70 1.21
N PHE A 274 -19.22 12.01 1.37
CA PHE A 274 -18.36 12.76 2.28
C PHE A 274 -18.68 12.46 3.75
N ALA A 275 -19.95 12.33 4.11
CA ALA A 275 -20.36 11.89 5.45
C ALA A 275 -19.78 10.50 5.78
N ARG A 276 -19.88 9.53 4.85
CA ARG A 276 -19.27 8.20 5.01
C ARG A 276 -17.78 8.27 5.26
N LEU A 277 -17.05 9.03 4.42
CA LEU A 277 -15.61 9.22 4.55
C LEU A 277 -15.22 9.71 5.95
N LEU A 278 -15.88 10.78 6.43
CA LEU A 278 -15.59 11.35 7.75
C LEU A 278 -15.84 10.35 8.89
N ILE A 279 -16.91 9.57 8.80
CA ILE A 279 -17.24 8.57 9.81
C ILE A 279 -16.26 7.37 9.76
N ASP A 280 -15.81 6.97 8.57
CA ASP A 280 -14.81 5.91 8.40
C ASP A 280 -13.43 6.33 8.92
N GLU A 281 -13.06 7.61 8.78
CA GLU A 281 -11.84 8.15 9.40
C GLU A 281 -11.92 8.09 10.94
N ILE A 282 -13.04 8.51 11.54
CA ILE A 282 -13.24 8.40 13.00
C ILE A 282 -13.04 6.96 13.46
N LYS A 283 -13.62 5.98 12.74
CA LYS A 283 -13.45 4.55 13.04
C LYS A 283 -12.02 4.08 12.92
N LEU A 284 -11.34 4.44 11.82
CA LEU A 284 -9.99 3.99 11.53
C LEU A 284 -8.99 4.41 12.61
N TYR A 285 -9.12 5.65 13.09
CA TYR A 285 -8.19 6.20 14.08
C TYR A 285 -8.57 5.94 15.54
N ASN A 286 -9.84 5.61 15.83
CA ASN A 286 -10.32 5.44 17.19
C ASN A 286 -10.88 4.04 17.49
N HIS A 287 -10.32 2.99 16.89
CA HIS A 287 -10.84 1.62 16.99
C HIS A 287 -11.10 1.15 18.43
N ALA A 288 -10.17 1.41 19.36
CA ALA A 288 -10.33 1.06 20.77
C ALA A 288 -11.49 1.82 21.44
N LYS A 289 -11.56 3.14 21.24
CA LYS A 289 -12.64 3.98 21.81
C LYS A 289 -14.01 3.64 21.23
N VAL A 290 -14.08 3.24 19.95
CA VAL A 290 -15.32 2.79 19.30
C VAL A 290 -15.79 1.47 19.93
N ALA A 291 -14.90 0.50 20.11
CA ALA A 291 -15.23 -0.77 20.75
C ALA A 291 -15.71 -0.56 22.19
N ASP A 292 -14.98 0.23 22.98
CA ASP A 292 -15.36 0.56 24.36
C ASP A 292 -16.66 1.37 24.42
N GLY A 293 -16.85 2.32 23.51
CA GLY A 293 -18.05 3.14 23.44
C GLY A 293 -19.31 2.34 23.15
N ARG A 294 -19.22 1.34 22.27
CA ARG A 294 -20.32 0.40 21.99
C ARG A 294 -20.64 -0.47 23.19
N LYS A 295 -19.61 -0.92 23.91
CA LYS A 295 -19.76 -1.74 25.12
C LYS A 295 -20.45 -0.99 26.26
N HIS A 296 -20.11 0.29 26.45
CA HIS A 296 -20.63 1.11 27.56
C HIS A 296 -21.79 2.03 27.15
N ARG A 297 -22.17 2.03 25.86
CA ARG A 297 -23.26 2.85 25.29
C ARG A 297 -23.04 4.36 25.49
N ASP A 298 -21.82 4.81 25.29
CA ASP A 298 -21.37 6.19 25.48
C ASP A 298 -20.48 6.68 24.32
N LEU A 299 -20.71 6.15 23.09
CA LEU A 299 -19.92 6.47 21.90
C LEU A 299 -19.77 7.98 21.66
N TYR A 300 -20.85 8.75 21.81
CA TYR A 300 -20.81 10.19 21.54
C TYR A 300 -19.90 10.93 22.51
N ASP A 301 -19.90 10.56 23.80
CA ASP A 301 -19.07 11.23 24.79
C ASP A 301 -17.60 10.88 24.64
N ARG A 302 -17.28 9.62 24.32
CA ARG A 302 -15.89 9.17 24.12
C ARG A 302 -15.24 9.73 22.86
N LEU A 303 -16.04 9.99 21.84
CA LEU A 303 -15.59 10.46 20.53
C LEU A 303 -16.03 11.90 20.25
N ARG A 304 -16.46 12.64 21.28
CA ARG A 304 -17.08 13.97 21.14
C ARG A 304 -16.22 14.91 20.31
N GLU A 305 -14.93 14.99 20.59
CA GLU A 305 -14.01 15.89 19.87
C GLU A 305 -13.89 15.51 18.39
N ASP A 306 -13.73 14.22 18.09
CA ASP A 306 -13.59 13.71 16.72
C ASP A 306 -14.89 13.86 15.91
N ILE A 307 -16.03 13.58 16.55
CA ILE A 307 -17.38 13.72 15.96
C ILE A 307 -17.67 15.19 15.66
N GLU A 308 -17.48 16.09 16.62
CA GLU A 308 -17.81 17.51 16.44
C GLU A 308 -16.87 18.20 15.45
N LYS A 309 -15.59 17.84 15.44
CA LYS A 309 -14.64 18.32 14.42
C LYS A 309 -15.04 17.87 13.01
N SER A 310 -15.44 16.61 12.88
CA SER A 310 -15.88 16.05 11.59
C SER A 310 -17.23 16.62 11.16
N ARG A 311 -18.16 16.83 12.10
CA ARG A 311 -19.44 17.50 11.88
C ARG A 311 -19.25 18.92 11.37
N ALA A 312 -18.37 19.69 12.02
CA ALA A 312 -18.03 21.06 11.58
C ALA A 312 -17.43 21.06 10.16
N THR A 313 -16.59 20.06 9.84
CA THR A 313 -16.00 19.90 8.49
C THR A 313 -17.06 19.60 7.44
N TYR A 314 -18.01 18.71 7.76
CA TYR A 314 -19.16 18.43 6.90
C TYR A 314 -20.03 19.68 6.69
N GLN A 315 -20.37 20.38 7.77
CA GLN A 315 -21.25 21.54 7.74
C GLN A 315 -20.64 22.73 7.01
N LYS A 316 -19.33 22.94 7.10
CA LYS A 316 -18.62 23.96 6.32
C LYS A 316 -18.77 23.73 4.81
N ARG A 317 -18.84 22.46 4.38
CA ARG A 317 -18.89 22.09 2.96
C ARG A 317 -20.31 21.98 2.41
N TYR A 318 -21.25 21.45 3.18
CA TYR A 318 -22.61 21.14 2.71
C TYR A 318 -23.72 21.83 3.51
N GLY A 319 -23.42 22.55 4.58
CA GLY A 319 -24.41 23.19 5.45
C GLY A 319 -25.27 24.25 4.76
N ASN A 320 -24.71 24.96 3.78
CA ASN A 320 -25.41 25.96 2.97
C ASN A 320 -25.78 25.43 1.57
N SER A 321 -25.80 24.12 1.37
CA SER A 321 -26.15 23.48 0.08
C SER A 321 -27.55 22.85 0.14
N ALA A 322 -28.07 22.37 -0.99
CA ALA A 322 -29.31 21.59 -1.06
C ALA A 322 -29.31 20.36 -0.11
N ALA A 323 -28.13 19.82 0.22
CA ALA A 323 -27.97 18.71 1.15
C ALA A 323 -27.95 19.13 2.65
N GLY A 324 -27.93 20.42 2.96
CA GLY A 324 -27.81 20.94 4.33
C GLY A 324 -28.96 20.51 5.23
N ALA A 325 -30.19 20.45 4.69
CA ALA A 325 -31.39 20.04 5.44
C ALA A 325 -31.50 18.52 5.67
N ALA A 326 -30.74 17.70 4.93
CA ALA A 326 -30.86 16.24 4.96
C ALA A 326 -30.03 15.57 6.07
N ASP A 327 -29.12 16.30 6.72
CA ASP A 327 -28.23 15.83 7.80
C ASP A 327 -27.63 14.41 7.58
N TYR A 328 -26.95 14.22 6.45
CA TYR A 328 -26.31 12.94 6.13
C TYR A 328 -25.19 12.56 7.11
N PHE A 329 -24.59 13.54 7.79
CA PHE A 329 -23.56 13.27 8.79
C PHE A 329 -24.14 12.50 9.98
N SER A 330 -25.24 12.96 10.58
CA SER A 330 -25.88 12.25 11.69
C SER A 330 -26.43 10.89 11.26
N GLN A 331 -26.94 10.77 10.02
CA GLN A 331 -27.39 9.48 9.49
C GLN A 331 -26.25 8.46 9.38
N GLU A 332 -25.09 8.87 8.85
CA GLU A 332 -23.93 7.99 8.72
C GLU A 332 -23.28 7.70 10.08
N LEU A 333 -23.32 8.64 11.03
CA LEU A 333 -22.89 8.41 12.41
C LEU A 333 -23.70 7.27 13.05
N ILE A 334 -25.03 7.30 12.91
CA ILE A 334 -25.92 6.27 13.44
C ILE A 334 -25.70 4.95 12.70
N ARG A 335 -25.76 4.96 11.36
CA ARG A 335 -25.65 3.73 10.56
C ARG A 335 -24.30 3.04 10.73
N SER A 336 -23.22 3.81 10.64
CA SER A 336 -21.86 3.26 10.62
C SER A 336 -21.31 3.13 12.03
N LEU A 337 -21.22 4.24 12.79
CA LEU A 337 -20.56 4.23 14.10
C LEU A 337 -21.39 3.46 15.15
N ALA A 338 -22.71 3.68 15.15
CA ALA A 338 -23.67 3.09 16.08
C ALA A 338 -24.39 1.84 15.55
N GLU A 339 -24.01 1.32 14.37
CA GLU A 339 -24.58 0.09 13.77
C GLU A 339 -26.11 0.09 13.70
N ASP A 340 -26.67 1.24 13.29
CA ASP A 340 -28.11 1.49 13.22
C ASP A 340 -28.83 1.54 14.58
N ASP A 341 -28.10 1.45 15.70
CA ASP A 341 -28.62 1.54 17.07
C ASP A 341 -28.21 2.85 17.76
N VAL A 342 -29.13 3.82 17.74
CA VAL A 342 -28.95 5.14 18.38
C VAL A 342 -28.66 5.03 19.88
N SER A 343 -29.09 3.96 20.56
CA SER A 343 -28.86 3.79 21.99
C SER A 343 -27.38 3.66 22.34
N LEU A 344 -26.53 3.26 21.39
CA LEU A 344 -25.08 3.15 21.57
C LEU A 344 -24.37 4.51 21.64
N LEU A 345 -25.00 5.58 21.14
CA LEU A 345 -24.45 6.93 21.19
C LEU A 345 -24.53 7.55 22.59
N GLY A 346 -25.42 7.04 23.45
CA GLY A 346 -25.63 7.52 24.81
C GLY A 346 -26.60 8.70 24.89
N SER A 347 -27.02 9.03 26.11
CA SER A 347 -28.07 10.03 26.38
C SER A 347 -27.71 11.47 26.04
N ASN A 348 -26.41 11.75 25.87
CA ASN A 348 -25.90 13.09 25.54
C ASN A 348 -25.92 13.40 24.04
N PHE A 349 -26.20 12.39 23.19
CA PHE A 349 -26.38 12.61 21.77
C PHE A 349 -27.73 13.28 21.49
N ARG A 350 -27.69 14.48 20.88
CA ARG A 350 -28.88 15.18 20.40
C ARG A 350 -28.91 15.11 18.87
N ARG A 351 -30.07 14.75 18.35
CA ARG A 351 -30.32 14.60 16.91
C ARG A 351 -30.49 15.94 16.23
#